data_AF-A0A7W6SWX9-F1
#
_entry.id   AF-A0A7W6SWX9-F1
#
_cell.length_a   1.000
_cell.length_b   1.000
_cell.length_c   1.000
_cell.angle_alpha   90.00
_cell.angle_beta   90.00
_cell.angle_gamma   90.00
#
_symmetry.space_group_name_H-M   'P 1'
#
loop_
_entity.id
_entity.type
_entity.pdbx_description
1 polymer ?
#
loop_
_entity_poly.entity_id
_entity_poly.type
_entity_poly.pdbx_seq_one_letter_code
_entity_poly.pdbx_strand_id
1 'polypeptide(L)'
;MREWHRDLDAIARIEAARRRAEAARNRARGLAASPEQIEDRWLGAAIADWSWTKSSKDRAKREEYVVVQLRTAADLVAETRGMRHCVASYATKCIAGQASIWSLRRRASGDVQRLLTIELDSRSRAVQVRGFANRPPLAEESKILERWAQARGIMLL
;
A
#
# COMPACT_ATOMS: atom_id res chain seq x y z
N MET A 1 14.55 19.70 -7.03
CA MET A 1 15.76 19.19 -6.34
C MET A 1 15.51 18.89 -4.85
N ARG A 2 15.01 19.83 -4.02
CA ARG A 2 14.78 19.60 -2.57
C ARG A 2 13.75 18.51 -2.20
N GLU A 3 12.72 18.30 -3.01
CA GLU A 3 11.74 17.23 -2.75
C GLU A 3 12.29 15.84 -3.05
N TRP A 4 13.04 15.71 -4.13
CA TRP A 4 13.69 14.46 -4.51
C TRP A 4 14.69 13.97 -3.43
N HIS A 5 15.49 14.87 -2.86
CA HIS A 5 16.36 14.52 -1.73
C HIS A 5 15.57 14.04 -0.51
N ARG A 6 14.45 14.71 -0.16
CA ARG A 6 13.59 14.28 0.95
C ARG A 6 12.99 12.90 0.73
N ASP A 7 12.57 12.60 -0.50
CA ASP A 7 12.05 11.27 -0.85
C ASP A 7 13.14 10.21 -0.70
N LEU A 8 14.36 10.48 -1.18
CA LEU A 8 15.50 9.57 -1.01
C LEU A 8 15.86 9.33 0.45
N ASP A 9 15.89 10.39 1.27
CA ASP A 9 16.19 10.29 2.70
C ASP A 9 15.12 9.45 3.42
N ALA A 10 13.84 9.66 3.07
CA ALA A 10 12.73 8.88 3.61
C ALA A 10 12.84 7.41 3.20
N ILE A 11 13.14 7.13 1.93
CA ILE A 11 13.36 5.77 1.44
C ILE A 11 14.52 5.11 2.20
N ALA A 12 15.67 5.77 2.29
CA ALA A 12 16.85 5.26 2.98
C ALA A 12 16.57 4.95 4.47
N ARG A 13 15.81 5.83 5.15
CA ARG A 13 15.38 5.61 6.54
C ARG A 13 14.50 4.38 6.68
N ILE A 14 13.51 4.19 5.80
CA ILE A 14 12.60 3.04 5.84
C ILE A 14 13.37 1.75 5.55
N GLU A 15 14.24 1.74 4.54
CA GLU A 15 15.08 0.58 4.22
C GLU A 15 16.02 0.21 5.38
N ALA A 16 16.60 1.21 6.05
CA ALA A 16 17.41 0.97 7.23
C ALA A 16 16.58 0.38 8.40
N ALA A 17 15.32 0.78 8.55
CA ALA A 17 14.41 0.18 9.54
C ALA A 17 14.07 -1.28 9.17
N ARG A 18 13.84 -1.57 7.89
CA ARG A 18 13.58 -2.93 7.37
C ARG A 18 14.74 -3.87 7.67
N ARG A 19 15.97 -3.48 7.30
CA ARG A 19 17.19 -4.25 7.59
C ARG A 19 17.38 -4.54 9.08
N ARG A 20 17.10 -3.55 9.95
CA ARG A 20 17.18 -3.74 11.41
C ARG A 20 16.15 -4.75 11.92
N ALA A 21 14.91 -4.69 11.42
CA ALA A 21 13.84 -5.61 11.81
C ALA A 21 14.12 -7.05 11.34
N GLU A 22 14.64 -7.21 10.13
CA GLU A 22 15.06 -8.51 9.60
C GLU A 22 16.22 -9.11 10.40
N ALA A 23 17.26 -8.31 10.67
CA ALA A 23 18.37 -8.76 11.52
C ALA A 23 17.89 -9.17 12.92
N ALA A 24 16.92 -8.45 13.51
CA ALA A 24 16.32 -8.83 14.78
C ALA A 24 15.55 -10.16 14.70
N ARG A 25 14.80 -10.41 13.62
CA ARG A 25 14.09 -11.68 13.39
C ARG A 25 15.06 -12.86 13.22
N ASN A 26 16.13 -12.68 12.45
CA ASN A 26 17.13 -13.73 12.22
C ASN A 26 17.82 -14.10 13.53
N ARG A 27 18.23 -13.10 14.34
CA ARG A 27 18.75 -13.33 15.69
C ARG A 27 17.76 -14.09 16.57
N ALA A 28 16.48 -13.71 16.59
CA ALA A 28 15.46 -14.39 17.38
C ALA A 28 15.23 -15.85 16.95
N ARG A 29 15.50 -16.18 15.68
CA ARG A 29 15.37 -17.54 15.13
C ARG A 29 16.66 -18.37 15.20
N GLY A 30 17.74 -17.81 15.77
CA GLY A 30 19.06 -18.47 15.76
C GLY A 30 19.65 -18.68 14.36
N LEU A 31 19.15 -17.93 13.37
CA LEU A 31 19.63 -18.01 12.00
C LEU A 31 20.82 -17.07 11.83
N ALA A 32 21.89 -17.58 11.21
CA ALA A 32 22.98 -16.73 10.75
C ALA A 32 22.44 -15.69 9.75
N ALA A 33 23.09 -14.54 9.66
CA ALA A 33 22.76 -13.56 8.63
C ALA A 33 22.92 -14.24 7.25
N SER A 34 21.81 -14.53 6.57
CA SER A 34 21.86 -14.99 5.19
C SER A 34 22.47 -13.87 4.35
N PRO A 35 23.50 -14.14 3.53
CA PRO A 35 23.89 -13.22 2.48
C PRO A 35 22.67 -13.09 1.56
N GLU A 36 22.15 -11.87 1.44
CA GLU A 36 21.23 -11.44 0.40
C GLU A 36 19.93 -12.25 0.24
N GLN A 37 18.89 -11.88 0.97
CA GLN A 37 17.54 -11.93 0.40
C GLN A 37 17.28 -10.59 -0.29
N ILE A 38 17.43 -10.62 -1.62
CA ILE A 38 17.28 -9.53 -2.60
C ILE A 38 15.80 -9.17 -2.79
N GLU A 39 15.00 -9.13 -1.72
CA GLU A 39 13.68 -8.50 -1.80
C GLU A 39 13.78 -7.13 -1.16
N ASP A 40 13.53 -6.09 -1.94
CA ASP A 40 13.34 -4.70 -1.51
C ASP A 40 11.96 -4.48 -0.85
N ARG A 41 11.19 -5.57 -0.70
CA ARG A 41 9.87 -5.59 -0.09
C ARG A 41 9.85 -6.29 1.26
N TRP A 42 9.01 -5.83 2.17
CA TRP A 42 8.62 -6.64 3.34
C TRP A 42 7.45 -7.57 2.99
N LEU A 43 7.26 -8.61 3.79
CA LEU A 43 6.26 -9.67 3.55
C LEU A 43 4.86 -9.13 3.26
N GLY A 44 4.42 -8.14 4.05
CA GLY A 44 3.10 -7.55 3.92
C GLY A 44 2.00 -8.44 4.51
N ALA A 45 0.78 -8.29 4.03
CA ALA A 45 -0.37 -9.07 4.46
C ALA A 45 -0.56 -10.20 3.44
N ALA A 46 -0.98 -11.38 3.90
CA ALA A 46 -1.23 -12.53 3.02
C ALA A 46 -2.57 -12.40 2.27
N ILE A 47 -2.77 -11.27 1.60
CA ILE A 47 -3.96 -10.94 0.81
C ILE A 47 -3.46 -10.64 -0.60
N ALA A 48 -4.10 -11.25 -1.60
CA ALA A 48 -3.72 -11.01 -2.99
C ALA A 48 -4.22 -9.63 -3.46
N ASP A 49 -3.44 -8.98 -4.32
CA ASP A 49 -3.88 -7.82 -5.10
C ASP A 49 -5.20 -8.13 -5.83
N TRP A 50 -6.00 -7.11 -6.07
CA TRP A 50 -7.33 -7.25 -6.67
C TRP A 50 -7.48 -6.34 -7.88
N SER A 51 -8.18 -6.82 -8.91
CA SER A 51 -8.57 -6.03 -10.07
C SER A 51 -10.02 -6.32 -10.43
N TRP A 52 -10.73 -5.27 -10.85
CA TRP A 52 -12.08 -5.36 -11.39
C TRP A 52 -12.27 -4.34 -12.50
N THR A 53 -12.82 -4.78 -13.65
CA THR A 53 -13.10 -3.91 -14.79
C THR A 53 -14.58 -3.57 -14.85
N LYS A 54 -14.91 -2.27 -14.95
CA LYS A 54 -16.28 -1.82 -15.21
C LYS A 54 -16.63 -2.13 -16.66
N SER A 55 -17.71 -2.89 -16.87
CA SER A 55 -18.15 -3.29 -18.20
C SER A 55 -18.58 -2.08 -19.03
N SER A 56 -17.91 -1.85 -20.17
CA SER A 56 -18.27 -0.85 -21.17
C SER A 56 -18.25 -1.48 -22.56
N LYS A 57 -19.24 -1.15 -23.40
CA LYS A 57 -19.30 -1.53 -24.82
C LYS A 57 -18.20 -0.85 -25.63
N ASP A 58 -17.82 0.36 -25.22
CA ASP A 58 -16.71 1.12 -25.79
C ASP A 58 -15.42 0.75 -25.05
N ARG A 59 -14.46 0.13 -25.77
CA ARG A 59 -13.16 -0.25 -25.21
C ARG A 59 -12.35 0.96 -24.73
N ALA A 60 -12.51 2.12 -25.36
CA ALA A 60 -11.81 3.35 -24.96
C ALA A 60 -12.34 3.91 -23.63
N LYS A 61 -13.55 3.52 -23.22
CA LYS A 61 -14.17 3.92 -21.94
C LYS A 61 -14.12 2.84 -20.88
N ARG A 62 -13.29 1.80 -21.07
CA ARG A 62 -13.10 0.78 -20.03
C ARG A 62 -12.29 1.36 -18.88
N GLU A 63 -12.80 1.12 -17.68
CA GLU A 63 -12.15 1.50 -16.44
C GLU A 63 -11.79 0.23 -15.67
N GLU A 64 -10.53 0.11 -15.29
CA GLU A 64 -10.05 -0.94 -14.39
C GLU A 64 -9.79 -0.32 -13.02
N TYR A 65 -10.30 -0.94 -11.98
CA TYR A 65 -9.99 -0.61 -10.60
C TYR A 65 -9.07 -1.67 -10.04
N VAL A 66 -7.93 -1.25 -9.49
CA VAL A 66 -6.94 -2.14 -8.89
C VAL A 66 -6.69 -1.75 -7.45
N VAL A 67 -6.55 -2.73 -6.58
CA VAL A 67 -6.14 -2.54 -5.18
C VAL A 67 -4.86 -3.31 -4.98
N VAL A 68 -3.78 -2.59 -4.69
CA VAL A 68 -2.43 -3.14 -4.58
C VAL A 68 -1.83 -2.86 -3.21
N GLN A 69 -1.12 -3.83 -2.64
CA GLN A 69 -0.42 -3.63 -1.39
C GLN A 69 0.89 -2.86 -1.60
N LEU A 70 1.14 -1.84 -0.79
CA LEU A 70 2.41 -1.10 -0.78
C LEU A 70 3.40 -1.80 0.16
N ARG A 71 4.41 -2.45 -0.42
CA ARG A 71 5.36 -3.31 0.30
C ARG A 71 6.81 -2.85 0.26
N THR A 72 7.07 -1.71 -0.37
CA THR A 72 8.42 -1.14 -0.50
C THR A 72 8.48 0.27 0.08
N ALA A 73 9.68 0.70 0.48
CA ALA A 73 9.90 2.08 0.92
C ALA A 73 9.51 3.09 -0.18
N ALA A 74 9.88 2.79 -1.42
CA ALA A 74 9.58 3.62 -2.59
C ALA A 74 8.07 3.79 -2.80
N ASP A 75 7.30 2.70 -2.70
CA ASP A 75 5.84 2.75 -2.86
C ASP A 75 5.17 3.62 -1.79
N LEU A 76 5.55 3.47 -0.51
CA LEU A 76 4.98 4.28 0.57
C LEU A 76 5.31 5.77 0.43
N VAL A 77 6.53 6.11 0.01
CA VAL A 77 6.94 7.50 -0.22
C VAL A 77 6.22 8.07 -1.45
N ALA A 78 6.12 7.30 -2.54
CA ALA A 78 5.36 7.70 -3.72
C ALA A 78 3.87 7.92 -3.41
N GLU A 79 3.26 7.07 -2.58
CA GLU A 79 1.87 7.25 -2.12
C GLU A 79 1.72 8.48 -1.24
N THR A 80 2.63 8.68 -0.28
CA THR A 80 2.68 9.87 0.60
C THR A 80 2.65 11.16 -0.21
N ARG A 81 3.51 11.24 -1.23
CA ARG A 81 3.60 12.39 -2.13
C ARG A 81 2.36 12.54 -3.01
N GLY A 82 1.92 11.43 -3.63
CA GLY A 82 0.80 11.44 -4.57
C GLY A 82 -0.54 11.77 -3.92
N MET A 83 -0.74 11.32 -2.67
CA MET A 83 -1.99 11.47 -1.93
C MET A 83 -1.95 12.58 -0.88
N ARG A 84 -0.80 13.23 -0.66
CA ARG A 84 -0.59 14.32 0.32
C ARG A 84 -1.01 13.94 1.75
N HIS A 85 -0.57 12.77 2.19
CA HIS A 85 -0.78 12.29 3.56
C HIS A 85 0.46 11.54 4.08
N CYS A 86 0.59 11.36 5.39
CA CYS A 86 1.82 10.89 6.04
C CYS A 86 2.01 9.35 6.09
N VAL A 87 1.54 8.60 5.09
CA VAL A 87 1.52 7.12 5.17
C VAL A 87 2.91 6.48 5.26
N ALA A 88 3.96 7.14 4.75
CA ALA A 88 5.35 6.70 4.95
C ALA A 88 5.75 6.56 6.43
N SER A 89 5.10 7.30 7.34
CA SER A 89 5.32 7.15 8.79
C SER A 89 4.84 5.80 9.35
N TYR A 90 4.04 5.04 8.60
CA TYR A 90 3.49 3.74 9.00
C TYR A 90 4.44 2.58 8.63
N ALA A 91 5.57 2.86 7.98
CA ALA A 91 6.48 1.85 7.48
C ALA A 91 6.95 0.87 8.56
N THR A 92 7.28 1.33 9.77
CA THR A 92 7.69 0.47 10.89
C THR A 92 6.61 -0.51 11.30
N LYS A 93 5.33 -0.08 11.35
CA LYS A 93 4.19 -0.98 11.61
C LYS A 93 4.02 -2.01 10.49
N CYS A 94 4.21 -1.59 9.24
CA CYS A 94 4.12 -2.47 8.06
C CYS A 94 5.22 -3.54 8.07
N ILE A 95 6.47 -3.11 8.31
CA ILE A 95 7.63 -4.00 8.44
C ILE A 95 7.40 -5.02 9.56
N ALA A 96 6.82 -4.59 10.69
CA ALA A 96 6.50 -5.44 11.83
C ALA A 96 5.32 -6.40 11.60
N GLY A 97 4.52 -6.23 10.53
CA GLY A 97 3.31 -7.01 10.26
C GLY A 97 2.10 -6.59 11.11
N GLN A 98 2.15 -5.41 11.73
CA GLN A 98 1.07 -4.87 12.56
C GLN A 98 0.02 -4.11 11.75
N ALA A 99 0.41 -3.62 10.57
CA ALA A 99 -0.46 -2.93 9.64
C ALA A 99 -0.09 -3.31 8.20
N SER A 100 -0.99 -3.05 7.27
CA SER A 100 -0.71 -3.06 5.83
C SER A 100 -1.37 -1.88 5.16
N ILE A 101 -0.66 -1.29 4.18
CA ILE A 101 -1.14 -0.15 3.41
C ILE A 101 -1.45 -0.61 2.00
N TRP A 102 -2.60 -0.17 1.50
CA TRP A 102 -3.12 -0.51 0.19
C TRP A 102 -3.49 0.76 -0.57
N SER A 103 -3.29 0.73 -1.89
CA SER A 103 -3.64 1.82 -2.80
C SER A 103 -4.73 1.34 -3.75
N LEU A 104 -5.93 1.93 -3.64
CA LEU A 104 -6.99 1.79 -4.64
C LEU A 104 -6.70 2.76 -5.78
N ARG A 105 -6.59 2.24 -6.99
CA ARG A 105 -6.26 2.99 -8.20
C ARG A 105 -7.29 2.72 -9.28
N ARG A 106 -7.59 3.74 -10.07
CA ARG A 106 -8.37 3.65 -11.31
C ARG A 106 -7.43 3.80 -12.49
N ARG A 107 -7.55 2.89 -13.45
CA ARG A 107 -6.87 2.91 -14.73
C ARG A 107 -7.89 3.14 -15.83
N ALA A 108 -7.73 4.21 -16.59
CA ALA A 108 -8.62 4.55 -17.69
C ALA A 108 -7.84 5.32 -18.75
N SER A 109 -8.05 4.99 -20.03
CA SER A 109 -7.43 5.71 -21.16
C SER A 109 -5.90 5.86 -21.08
N GLY A 110 -5.20 4.91 -20.47
CA GLY A 110 -3.75 4.94 -20.26
C GLY A 110 -3.29 5.67 -18.99
N ASP A 111 -4.18 6.41 -18.34
CA ASP A 111 -3.90 7.10 -17.08
C ASP A 111 -4.13 6.21 -15.87
N VAL A 112 -3.31 6.39 -14.84
CA VAL A 112 -3.46 5.74 -13.53
C VAL A 112 -3.67 6.79 -12.45
N GLN A 113 -4.86 6.81 -11.88
CA GLN A 113 -5.24 7.70 -10.80
C GLN A 113 -5.30 6.95 -9.47
N ARG A 114 -4.65 7.47 -8.43
CA ARG A 114 -4.85 6.99 -7.06
C ARG A 114 -6.14 7.60 -6.50
N LEU A 115 -6.99 6.75 -5.94
CA LEU A 115 -8.29 7.14 -5.40
C LEU A 115 -8.27 7.16 -3.87
N LEU A 116 -7.90 6.03 -3.26
CA LEU A 116 -7.88 5.84 -1.81
C LEU A 116 -6.60 5.15 -1.36
N THR A 117 -6.15 5.53 -0.18
CA THR A 117 -5.19 4.80 0.64
C THR A 117 -5.94 4.15 1.80
N ILE A 118 -5.72 2.86 1.97
CA ILE A 118 -6.41 2.03 2.97
C ILE A 118 -5.35 1.45 3.90
N GLU A 119 -5.52 1.67 5.21
CA GLU A 119 -4.77 0.96 6.24
C GLU A 119 -5.62 -0.18 6.77
N LEU A 120 -5.06 -1.40 6.73
CA LEU A 120 -5.59 -2.54 7.44
C LEU A 120 -4.72 -2.85 8.66
N ASP A 121 -5.34 -3.28 9.74
CA ASP A 121 -4.63 -3.90 10.85
C ASP A 121 -4.27 -5.37 10.57
N SER A 122 -3.63 -6.04 11.53
CA SER A 122 -3.24 -7.46 11.42
C SER A 122 -4.42 -8.44 11.37
N ARG A 123 -5.65 -7.98 11.59
CA ARG A 123 -6.88 -8.78 11.52
C ARG A 123 -7.68 -8.50 10.24
N SER A 124 -7.08 -7.83 9.26
CA SER A 124 -7.73 -7.44 8.00
C SER A 124 -8.94 -6.53 8.20
N ARG A 125 -8.89 -5.66 9.23
CA ARG A 125 -9.91 -4.62 9.46
C ARG A 125 -9.41 -3.30 8.90
N ALA A 126 -10.24 -2.62 8.11
CA ALA A 126 -9.96 -1.28 7.61
C ALA A 126 -10.05 -0.27 8.75
N VAL A 127 -8.90 0.14 9.28
CA VAL A 127 -8.82 1.11 10.38
C VAL A 127 -8.80 2.55 9.89
N GLN A 128 -8.37 2.77 8.65
CA GLN A 128 -8.39 4.08 8.02
C GLN A 128 -8.55 3.95 6.51
N VAL A 129 -9.43 4.77 5.94
CA VAL A 129 -9.61 4.93 4.49
C VAL A 129 -9.66 6.40 4.16
N ARG A 130 -8.72 6.86 3.32
CA ARG A 130 -8.55 8.28 2.98
C ARG A 130 -8.21 8.47 1.51
N GLY A 131 -8.83 9.46 0.88
CA GLY A 131 -8.44 9.94 -0.43
C GLY A 131 -7.36 11.03 -0.36
N PHE A 132 -7.16 11.69 -1.49
CA PHE A 132 -6.22 12.82 -1.61
C PHE A 132 -6.42 13.88 -0.50
N ALA A 133 -5.32 14.33 0.09
CA ALA A 133 -5.29 15.30 1.19
C ALA A 133 -6.19 14.91 2.38
N ASN A 134 -6.27 13.61 2.70
CA ASN A 134 -7.08 13.05 3.79
C ASN A 134 -8.60 13.23 3.64
N ARG A 135 -9.11 13.50 2.43
CA ARG A 135 -10.56 13.54 2.23
C ARG A 135 -11.21 12.19 2.54
N PRO A 136 -12.48 12.14 2.97
CA PRO A 136 -13.22 10.89 3.04
C PRO A 136 -13.44 10.26 1.64
N PRO A 137 -13.75 8.96 1.57
CA PRO A 137 -14.14 8.30 0.33
C PRO A 137 -15.37 8.94 -0.32
N LEU A 138 -15.38 9.04 -1.64
CA LEU A 138 -16.57 9.42 -2.41
C LEU A 138 -17.48 8.21 -2.58
N ALA A 139 -18.77 8.44 -2.84
CA ALA A 139 -19.78 7.39 -2.95
C ALA A 139 -19.42 6.28 -3.96
N GLU A 140 -18.89 6.65 -5.14
CA GLU A 140 -18.45 5.66 -6.13
C GLU A 140 -17.21 4.89 -5.66
N GLU A 141 -16.28 5.54 -4.95
CA GLU A 141 -15.09 4.88 -4.42
C GLU A 141 -15.46 3.90 -3.30
N SER A 142 -16.43 4.25 -2.46
CA SER A 142 -16.98 3.35 -1.42
C SER A 142 -17.56 2.08 -2.02
N LYS A 143 -18.30 2.18 -3.13
CA LYS A 143 -18.82 0.98 -3.83
C LYS A 143 -17.70 0.07 -4.33
N ILE A 144 -16.59 0.63 -4.80
CA ILE A 144 -15.43 -0.15 -5.23
C ILE A 144 -14.69 -0.76 -4.03
N LEU A 145 -14.56 -0.01 -2.94
CA LEU A 145 -14.00 -0.48 -1.68
C LEU A 145 -14.79 -1.68 -1.13
N GLU A 146 -16.13 -1.61 -1.13
CA GLU A 146 -17.02 -2.69 -0.70
C GLU A 146 -16.83 -3.95 -1.56
N ARG A 147 -16.71 -3.80 -2.88
CA ARG A 147 -16.44 -4.93 -3.80
C ARG A 147 -15.11 -5.60 -3.51
N TRP A 148 -14.06 -4.80 -3.31
CA TRP A 148 -12.75 -5.33 -2.92
C TRP A 148 -12.81 -6.03 -1.56
N ALA A 149 -13.47 -5.41 -0.59
CA ALA A 149 -13.61 -5.95 0.77
C ALA A 149 -14.33 -7.28 0.76
N GLN A 150 -15.45 -7.40 0.04
CA GLN A 150 -16.17 -8.65 -0.15
C GLN A 150 -15.30 -9.73 -0.82
N ALA A 151 -14.55 -9.36 -1.86
CA ALA A 151 -13.71 -10.30 -2.62
C ALA A 151 -12.46 -10.77 -1.85
N ARG A 152 -12.07 -10.09 -0.78
CA ARG A 152 -10.85 -10.35 0.00
C ARG A 152 -11.10 -10.63 1.49
N GLY A 153 -12.36 -10.62 1.93
CA GLY A 153 -12.72 -10.84 3.34
C GLY A 153 -12.23 -9.71 4.26
N ILE A 154 -12.26 -8.47 3.79
CA ILE A 154 -11.85 -7.30 4.59
C ILE A 154 -13.05 -6.80 5.39
N MET A 155 -12.84 -6.52 6.67
CA MET A 155 -13.85 -5.90 7.52
C MET A 155 -13.81 -4.38 7.36
N LEU A 156 -14.89 -3.78 6.88
CA LEU A 156 -15.08 -2.33 6.85
C LEU A 156 -15.74 -1.87 8.16
N LEU A 157 -15.26 -0.78 8.75
CA LEU A 157 -15.76 -0.19 10.01
C LEU A 157 -16.57 1.08 9.73
#